data_AF-A0A8J3F2L4-F1
#
_entry.id   AF-A0A8J3F2L4-F1
#
_cell.length_a   1.000
_cell.length_b   1.000
_cell.length_c   1.000
_cell.angle_alpha   90.00
_cell.angle_beta   90.00
_cell.angle_gamma   90.00
#
_symmetry.space_group_name_H-M   'P 1'
#
loop_
_entity.id
_entity.type
_entity.pdbx_description
1 polymer ?
#
loop_
_entity_poly.entity_id
_entity_poly.type
_entity_poly.pdbx_seq_one_letter_code
_entity_poly.pdbx_strand_id
1 'polypeptide(L)'
;MKRFHFGAFRQHQRGQALVEYIYVFPILIMLILGAIQFGFIYQTKSTLNYATFAATRQGALNGGIMSSIVDGLVSGMMPLFAHSKGNERDLDMLKEAWKLSFAQLSDPDLTTITIVNPSQQMWSDYYEEVPTSNFLTELIPSLSSLFSGKSRYIPNDNLMYRKEAANGTTIQDANLLKVRITYCYRMAVPLLNKLIYNLVVDPPTTLVVGSTAADMLASEGGGSSSKQCTKKQDGQYRIPITSEAIVRMQTPFASQQWVGP
;
A
#
# COMPACT_ATOMS: atom_id res chain seq x y z
N MET A 1 86.90 -18.55 6.22
CA MET A 1 86.13 -18.34 4.98
C MET A 1 84.70 -17.94 5.30
N LYS A 2 84.25 -16.83 4.70
CA LYS A 2 82.87 -16.36 4.42
C LYS A 2 81.86 -16.21 5.59
N ARG A 3 81.73 -14.96 6.08
CA ARG A 3 80.50 -14.41 6.68
C ARG A 3 79.50 -14.10 5.56
N PHE A 4 78.33 -14.74 5.58
CA PHE A 4 77.19 -14.34 4.75
C PHE A 4 76.42 -13.22 5.46
N HIS A 5 76.40 -12.03 4.87
CA HIS A 5 75.45 -10.97 5.23
C HIS A 5 74.15 -11.23 4.46
N PHE A 6 73.09 -11.62 5.17
CA PHE A 6 71.73 -11.54 4.64
C PHE A 6 71.27 -10.09 4.73
N GLY A 7 71.35 -9.37 3.61
CA GLY A 7 70.72 -8.06 3.46
C GLY A 7 69.20 -8.23 3.44
N ALA A 8 68.53 -7.88 4.53
CA ALA A 8 67.07 -7.81 4.56
C ALA A 8 66.60 -6.62 3.70
N PHE A 9 66.09 -6.90 2.51
CA PHE A 9 65.36 -5.90 1.72
C PHE A 9 64.09 -5.51 2.48
N ARG A 10 64.09 -4.32 3.09
CA ARG A 10 62.87 -3.67 3.59
C ARG A 10 61.98 -3.35 2.40
N GLN A 11 61.06 -4.25 2.08
CA GLN A 11 59.97 -3.95 1.15
C GLN A 11 59.14 -2.81 1.75
N HIS A 12 59.16 -1.66 1.09
CA HIS A 12 58.23 -0.58 1.37
C HIS A 12 56.84 -1.09 1.02
N GLN A 13 56.05 -1.44 2.05
CA GLN A 13 54.63 -1.70 1.86
C GLN A 13 53.96 -0.41 1.44
N ARG A 14 53.87 -0.20 0.13
CA ARG A 14 52.97 0.79 -0.46
C ARG A 14 51.57 0.36 -0.05
N GLY A 15 50.84 1.21 0.68
CA GLY A 15 49.51 0.94 1.23
C GLY A 15 48.42 0.70 0.18
N GLN A 16 48.65 -0.21 -0.76
CA GLN A 16 47.78 -0.60 -1.86
C GLN A 16 46.43 -1.09 -1.33
N ALA A 17 46.44 -1.87 -0.23
CA ALA A 17 45.22 -2.32 0.42
C ALA A 17 44.33 -1.16 0.93
N LEU A 18 44.94 -0.05 1.37
CA LEU A 18 44.19 1.12 1.84
C LEU A 18 43.54 1.86 0.66
N VAL A 19 44.23 1.94 -0.48
CA VAL A 19 43.68 2.53 -1.71
C VAL A 19 42.59 1.65 -2.30
N GLU A 20 42.69 0.32 -2.21
CA GLU A 20 41.61 -0.58 -2.64
C GLU A 20 40.37 -0.47 -1.74
N TYR A 21 40.60 -0.41 -0.43
CA TYR A 21 39.52 -0.29 0.54
C TYR A 21 38.72 1.02 0.39
N ILE A 22 39.36 2.13 -0.02
CA ILE A 22 38.69 3.44 -0.09
C ILE A 22 37.49 3.46 -1.06
N TYR A 23 37.52 2.66 -2.13
CA TYR A 23 36.41 2.56 -3.08
C TYR A 23 35.54 1.33 -2.84
N VAL A 24 36.10 0.21 -2.37
CA VAL A 24 35.31 -0.99 -2.05
C VAL A 24 34.38 -0.75 -0.86
N PHE A 25 34.87 -0.09 0.19
CA PHE A 25 34.12 0.15 1.43
C PHE A 25 32.80 0.91 1.23
N PRO A 26 32.74 2.07 0.54
CA PRO A 26 31.48 2.79 0.35
C PRO A 26 30.48 2.00 -0.51
N ILE A 27 30.95 1.24 -1.51
CA ILE A 27 30.09 0.38 -2.33
C ILE A 27 29.51 -0.76 -1.48
N LEU A 28 30.34 -1.39 -0.65
CA LEU A 28 29.92 -2.45 0.26
C LEU A 28 28.88 -1.94 1.27
N ILE A 29 29.10 -0.76 1.87
CA ILE A 29 28.12 -0.16 2.80
C ILE A 29 26.80 0.11 2.09
N MET A 30 26.82 0.70 0.89
CA MET A 30 25.59 0.97 0.13
C MET A 30 24.83 -0.32 -0.17
N LEU A 31 25.53 -1.41 -0.49
CA LEU A 31 24.92 -2.71 -0.74
C LEU A 31 24.29 -3.31 0.52
N ILE A 32 24.97 -3.24 1.67
CA ILE A 32 24.44 -3.74 2.96
C ILE A 32 23.22 -2.92 3.39
N LEU A 33 23.31 -1.59 3.35
CA LEU A 33 22.18 -0.71 3.66
C LEU A 33 21.02 -0.96 2.68
N GLY A 34 21.32 -1.23 1.41
CA GLY A 34 20.34 -1.55 0.36
C GLY A 34 19.57 -2.82 0.67
N ALA A 35 20.29 -3.87 1.06
CA ALA A 35 19.69 -5.14 1.47
C ALA A 35 18.78 -4.96 2.70
N ILE A 36 19.20 -4.17 3.70
CA ILE A 36 18.39 -3.86 4.88
C ILE A 36 17.12 -3.09 4.50
N GLN A 37 17.25 -2.04 3.68
CA GLN A 37 16.11 -1.24 3.23
C GLN A 37 15.11 -2.07 2.41
N PHE A 38 15.60 -2.99 1.57
CA PHE A 38 14.76 -3.94 0.84
C PHE A 38 14.03 -4.90 1.80
N GLY A 39 14.71 -5.37 2.85
CA GLY A 39 14.09 -6.18 3.90
C GLY A 39 12.88 -5.48 4.56
N PHE A 40 13.02 -4.20 4.91
CA PHE A 40 11.91 -3.41 5.47
C PHE A 40 10.76 -3.18 4.49
N ILE A 41 11.07 -2.93 3.21
CA ILE A 41 10.03 -2.81 2.17
C ILE A 41 9.30 -4.14 1.99
N TYR A 42 10.03 -5.26 1.96
CA TYR A 42 9.45 -6.59 1.82
C TYR A 42 8.55 -6.95 3.01
N GLN A 43 8.98 -6.66 4.23
CA GLN A 43 8.16 -6.85 5.43
C GLN A 43 6.84 -6.08 5.32
N THR A 44 6.90 -4.78 4.98
CA THR A 44 5.71 -3.94 4.80
C THR A 44 4.82 -4.46 3.68
N LYS A 45 5.40 -4.88 2.55
CA LYS A 45 4.67 -5.44 1.41
C LYS A 45 3.94 -6.74 1.79
N SER A 46 4.57 -7.61 2.58
CA SER A 46 3.95 -8.84 3.09
C SER A 46 2.77 -8.52 4.02
N THR A 47 2.96 -7.59 4.96
CA THR A 47 1.89 -7.09 5.85
C THR A 47 0.74 -6.48 5.04
N LEU A 48 1.04 -5.66 4.03
CA LEU A 48 0.03 -5.04 3.17
C LEU A 48 -0.75 -6.10 2.38
N ASN A 49 -0.10 -7.16 1.87
CA ASN A 49 -0.79 -8.25 1.17
C ASN A 49 -1.80 -8.94 2.08
N TYR A 50 -1.40 -9.27 3.31
CA TYR A 50 -2.30 -9.83 4.31
C TYR A 50 -3.46 -8.88 4.64
N ALA A 51 -3.15 -7.61 4.89
CA ALA A 51 -4.14 -6.59 5.22
C ALA A 51 -5.11 -6.34 4.06
N THR A 52 -4.65 -6.38 2.82
CA THR A 52 -5.50 -6.24 1.61
C THR A 52 -6.47 -7.40 1.51
N PHE A 53 -6.02 -8.63 1.78
CA PHE A 53 -6.90 -9.79 1.82
C PHE A 53 -7.94 -9.68 2.94
N ALA A 54 -7.53 -9.27 4.14
CA ALA A 54 -8.44 -9.04 5.27
C ALA A 54 -9.48 -7.94 4.96
N ALA A 55 -9.04 -6.82 4.39
CA ALA A 55 -9.88 -5.71 3.94
C ALA A 55 -10.91 -6.16 2.89
N THR A 56 -10.45 -6.88 1.87
CA THR A 56 -11.32 -7.39 0.80
C THR A 56 -12.33 -8.38 1.35
N ARG A 57 -11.93 -9.24 2.30
CA ARG A 57 -12.85 -10.16 2.99
C ARG A 57 -13.90 -9.41 3.80
N GLN A 58 -13.53 -8.38 4.56
CA GLN A 58 -14.49 -7.56 5.30
C GLN A 58 -15.46 -6.83 4.35
N GLY A 59 -14.96 -6.30 3.24
CA GLY A 59 -15.80 -5.75 2.17
C GLY A 59 -16.77 -6.78 1.61
N ALA A 60 -16.31 -7.99 1.31
CA ALA A 60 -17.15 -9.06 0.76
C ALA A 60 -18.30 -9.49 1.70
N LEU A 61 -18.12 -9.32 3.01
CA LEU A 61 -19.15 -9.61 4.03
C LEU A 61 -20.12 -8.45 4.25
N ASN A 62 -19.71 -7.20 3.99
CA ASN A 62 -20.50 -6.00 4.28
C ASN A 62 -20.89 -5.22 3.00
N GLY A 63 -21.20 -5.93 1.92
CA GLY A 63 -21.73 -5.32 0.69
C GLY A 63 -20.73 -4.43 -0.07
N GLY A 64 -19.43 -4.62 0.15
CA GLY A 64 -18.36 -3.88 -0.51
C GLY A 64 -18.22 -2.43 -0.04
N ILE A 65 -18.86 -2.05 1.08
CA ILE A 65 -18.83 -0.68 1.60
C ILE A 65 -17.40 -0.28 1.95
N MET A 66 -16.98 0.89 1.50
CA MET A 66 -15.60 1.38 1.67
C MET A 66 -15.15 1.42 3.14
N SER A 67 -16.01 1.82 4.08
CA SER A 67 -15.67 1.83 5.51
C SER A 67 -15.29 0.45 6.03
N SER A 68 -16.02 -0.61 5.64
CA SER A 68 -15.72 -1.98 6.06
C SER A 68 -14.39 -2.50 5.49
N ILE A 69 -14.03 -2.04 4.27
CA ILE A 69 -12.74 -2.34 3.64
C ILE A 69 -11.63 -1.64 4.41
N VAL A 70 -11.80 -0.35 4.73
CA VAL A 70 -10.86 0.43 5.55
C VAL A 70 -10.68 -0.21 6.92
N ASP A 71 -11.75 -0.62 7.61
CA ASP A 71 -11.68 -1.26 8.93
C ASP A 71 -10.86 -2.57 8.90
N GLY A 72 -11.06 -3.39 7.86
CA GLY A 72 -10.27 -4.60 7.65
C GLY A 72 -8.80 -4.31 7.31
N LEU A 73 -8.55 -3.25 6.54
CA LEU A 73 -7.19 -2.79 6.20
C LEU A 73 -6.45 -2.29 7.44
N VAL A 74 -7.09 -1.42 8.23
CA VAL A 74 -6.58 -0.87 9.48
C VAL A 74 -6.21 -2.01 10.42
N SER A 75 -7.12 -2.95 10.64
CA SER A 75 -6.88 -4.13 11.49
C SER A 75 -5.71 -4.99 10.99
N GLY A 76 -5.60 -5.19 9.67
CA GLY A 76 -4.50 -5.95 9.08
C GLY A 76 -3.14 -5.24 9.11
N MET A 77 -3.13 -3.90 9.11
CA MET A 77 -1.91 -3.08 9.15
C MET A 77 -1.47 -2.70 10.56
N MET A 78 -2.30 -2.90 11.59
CA MET A 78 -1.95 -2.63 13.00
C MET A 78 -0.56 -3.17 13.43
N PRO A 79 -0.12 -4.38 13.03
CA PRO A 79 1.19 -4.89 13.43
C PRO A 79 2.37 -4.03 12.95
N LEU A 80 2.20 -3.22 11.90
CA LEU A 80 3.23 -2.29 11.42
C LEU A 80 3.45 -1.11 12.37
N PHE A 81 2.43 -0.75 13.15
CA PHE A 81 2.43 0.41 14.03
C PHE A 81 2.58 0.06 15.51
N ALA A 82 2.44 -1.23 15.85
CA ALA A 82 2.63 -1.75 17.19
C ALA A 82 4.12 -1.73 17.58
N HIS A 83 4.55 -0.64 18.22
CA HIS A 83 5.89 -0.52 18.80
C HIS A 83 5.81 -0.79 20.30
N SER A 84 6.46 -1.85 20.77
CA SER A 84 6.51 -2.17 22.21
C SER A 84 7.35 -1.14 22.97
N LYS A 85 6.75 -0.48 23.96
CA LYS A 85 7.45 0.41 24.92
C LYS A 85 7.85 -0.31 26.22
N GLY A 86 7.89 -1.65 26.22
CA GLY A 86 8.44 -2.44 27.33
C GLY A 86 7.45 -3.00 28.36
N ASN A 87 6.14 -2.82 28.18
CA ASN A 87 5.12 -3.45 29.02
C ASN A 87 4.42 -4.60 28.27
N GLU A 88 4.46 -5.82 28.83
CA GLU A 88 4.10 -7.08 28.14
C GLU A 88 2.60 -7.25 27.80
N ARG A 89 1.71 -6.38 28.31
CA ARG A 89 0.25 -6.47 28.09
C ARG A 89 -0.42 -5.11 28.00
N ASP A 90 0.13 -4.24 27.17
CA ASP A 90 -0.38 -2.88 27.08
C ASP A 90 -1.52 -2.78 26.04
N LEU A 91 -2.77 -2.89 26.51
CA LEU A 91 -3.94 -2.59 25.68
C LEU A 91 -3.86 -1.17 25.11
N ASP A 92 -3.13 -0.26 25.76
CA ASP A 92 -2.94 1.09 25.26
C ASP A 92 -1.99 1.14 24.06
N MET A 93 -1.00 0.23 23.95
CA MET A 93 -0.19 0.08 22.73
C MET A 93 -1.06 -0.31 21.53
N LEU A 94 -2.02 -1.22 21.71
CA LEU A 94 -2.94 -1.61 20.62
C LEU A 94 -3.85 -0.45 20.21
N LYS A 95 -4.34 0.35 21.17
CA LYS A 95 -5.12 1.55 20.88
C LYS A 95 -4.30 2.59 20.13
N GLU A 96 -3.06 2.83 20.55
CA GLU A 96 -2.14 3.74 19.86
C GLU A 96 -1.85 3.28 18.44
N ALA A 97 -1.52 1.98 18.26
CA ALA A 97 -1.26 1.39 16.96
C ALA A 97 -2.49 1.48 16.03
N TRP A 98 -3.69 1.20 16.55
CA TRP A 98 -4.93 1.36 15.81
C TRP A 98 -5.13 2.81 15.38
N LYS A 99 -5.01 3.77 16.31
CA LYS A 99 -5.17 5.20 16.04
C LYS A 99 -4.19 5.70 14.98
N LEU A 100 -2.91 5.31 15.06
CA LEU A 100 -1.89 5.68 14.08
C LEU A 100 -2.18 5.06 12.71
N SER A 101 -2.55 3.78 12.68
CA SER A 101 -2.91 3.10 11.44
C SER A 101 -4.13 3.74 10.77
N PHE A 102 -5.18 4.02 11.54
CA PHE A 102 -6.39 4.68 11.04
C PHE A 102 -6.08 6.08 10.51
N ALA A 103 -5.31 6.88 11.26
CA ALA A 103 -4.94 8.23 10.83
C ALA A 103 -4.14 8.23 9.52
N GLN A 104 -3.21 7.28 9.36
CA GLN A 104 -2.41 7.20 8.14
C GLN A 104 -3.16 6.60 6.94
N LEU A 105 -4.06 5.65 7.19
CA LEU A 105 -4.84 4.99 6.14
C LEU A 105 -6.04 5.81 5.68
N SER A 106 -6.54 6.70 6.54
CA SER A 106 -7.60 7.65 6.17
C SER A 106 -7.07 8.88 5.43
N ASP A 107 -5.74 9.04 5.34
CA ASP A 107 -5.12 10.15 4.64
C ASP A 107 -5.02 9.84 3.12
N PRO A 108 -5.76 10.58 2.27
CA PRO A 108 -5.76 10.35 0.82
C PRO A 108 -4.42 10.63 0.14
N ASP A 109 -3.50 11.33 0.82
CA ASP A 109 -2.15 11.57 0.30
C ASP A 109 -1.22 10.38 0.51
N LEU A 110 -1.56 9.51 1.46
CA LEU A 110 -0.74 8.38 1.89
C LEU A 110 -1.31 7.03 1.46
N THR A 111 -2.63 6.93 1.32
CA THR A 111 -3.29 5.69 0.96
C THR A 111 -4.30 5.96 -0.15
N THR A 112 -4.53 4.95 -0.98
CA THR A 112 -5.62 4.97 -1.93
C THR A 112 -6.16 3.57 -2.09
N ILE A 113 -7.43 3.39 -1.78
CA ILE A 113 -8.15 2.13 -1.94
C ILE A 113 -9.02 2.24 -3.18
N THR A 114 -8.90 1.29 -4.10
CA THR A 114 -9.67 1.25 -5.33
C THR A 114 -10.35 -0.10 -5.49
N ILE A 115 -11.67 -0.10 -5.64
CA ILE A 115 -12.44 -1.26 -6.04
C ILE A 115 -12.28 -1.40 -7.55
N VAL A 116 -11.49 -2.37 -7.97
CA VAL A 116 -11.24 -2.68 -9.39
C VAL A 116 -12.42 -3.46 -9.96
N ASN A 117 -12.99 -4.35 -9.15
CA ASN A 117 -14.13 -5.18 -9.51
C ASN A 117 -15.10 -5.28 -8.34
N PRO A 118 -16.43 -5.17 -8.53
CA PRO A 118 -17.13 -4.86 -9.78
C PRO A 118 -16.84 -3.46 -10.30
N SER A 119 -16.69 -3.30 -11.63
CA SER A 119 -16.50 -2.00 -12.27
C SER A 119 -17.79 -1.17 -12.28
N GLN A 120 -17.70 0.14 -12.49
CA GLN A 120 -18.89 1.01 -12.62
C GLN A 120 -19.80 0.59 -13.79
N GLN A 121 -19.23 0.03 -14.86
CA GLN A 121 -19.98 -0.51 -15.99
C GLN A 121 -20.72 -1.80 -15.59
N MET A 122 -20.06 -2.72 -14.88
CA MET A 122 -20.74 -3.92 -14.38
C MET A 122 -21.80 -3.59 -13.35
N TRP A 123 -21.60 -2.52 -12.57
CA TRP A 123 -22.65 -2.02 -11.70
C TRP A 123 -23.88 -1.59 -12.50
N SER A 124 -23.75 -0.79 -13.57
CA SER A 124 -24.90 -0.39 -14.38
C SER A 124 -25.60 -1.55 -15.09
N ASP A 125 -24.86 -2.63 -15.39
CA ASP A 125 -25.40 -3.78 -16.11
C ASP A 125 -26.17 -4.75 -15.19
N TYR A 126 -25.78 -4.87 -13.91
CA TYR A 126 -26.29 -5.89 -12.99
C TYR A 126 -27.01 -5.37 -11.74
N TYR A 127 -27.05 -4.06 -11.50
CA TYR A 127 -27.73 -3.55 -10.31
C TYR A 127 -29.23 -3.85 -10.37
N GLU A 128 -29.77 -4.28 -9.24
CA GLU A 128 -31.20 -4.44 -9.04
C GLU A 128 -31.70 -3.34 -8.09
N GLU A 129 -32.82 -2.70 -8.44
CA GLU A 129 -33.51 -1.75 -7.55
C GLU A 129 -34.54 -2.51 -6.72
N VAL A 130 -34.25 -2.71 -5.43
CA VAL A 130 -35.17 -3.35 -4.50
C VAL A 130 -35.79 -2.29 -3.58
N PRO A 131 -37.14 -2.21 -3.51
CA PRO A 131 -37.81 -1.30 -2.60
C PRO A 131 -37.45 -1.69 -1.16
N THR A 132 -36.94 -0.73 -0.40
CA THR A 132 -36.59 -0.90 0.99
C THR A 132 -37.89 -0.98 1.80
N SER A 133 -38.26 -2.17 2.24
CA SER A 133 -39.34 -2.37 3.20
C SER A 133 -38.85 -1.91 4.57
N ASN A 134 -39.29 -0.73 5.01
CA ASN A 134 -39.24 -0.37 6.41
C ASN A 134 -40.55 -0.79 7.09
N PHE A 135 -40.48 -1.06 8.38
CA PHE A 135 -41.64 -1.49 9.19
C PHE A 135 -42.90 -0.63 8.98
N LEU A 136 -42.72 0.68 8.76
CA LEU A 136 -43.84 1.59 8.50
C LEU A 136 -44.50 1.38 7.12
N THR A 137 -43.76 0.91 6.12
CA THR A 137 -44.32 0.59 4.79
C THR A 137 -45.16 -0.69 4.83
N GLU A 138 -44.84 -1.64 5.72
CA GLU A 138 -45.69 -2.80 5.97
C GLU A 138 -46.92 -2.45 6.81
N LEU A 139 -46.79 -1.54 7.79
CA LEU A 139 -47.86 -1.16 8.70
C LEU A 139 -48.90 -0.22 8.06
N ILE A 140 -48.47 0.70 7.16
CA ILE A 140 -49.34 1.68 6.51
C ILE A 140 -49.02 1.76 5.01
N PRO A 141 -49.62 0.88 4.18
CA PRO A 141 -49.35 0.83 2.73
C PRO A 141 -49.68 2.13 1.99
N SER A 142 -50.61 2.94 2.50
CA SER A 142 -51.00 4.22 1.93
C SER A 142 -49.96 5.32 2.08
N LEU A 143 -49.01 5.18 3.02
CA LEU A 143 -47.87 6.08 3.20
C LEU A 143 -46.57 5.52 2.62
N SER A 144 -46.63 4.39 1.92
CA SER A 144 -45.47 3.75 1.28
C SER A 144 -44.70 4.70 0.37
N SER A 145 -45.36 5.60 -0.36
CA SER A 145 -44.69 6.57 -1.24
C SER A 145 -43.87 7.64 -0.49
N LEU A 146 -44.17 7.90 0.79
CA LEU A 146 -43.45 8.86 1.63
C LEU A 146 -42.25 8.22 2.34
N PHE A 147 -42.25 6.90 2.51
CA PHE A 147 -41.22 6.17 3.26
C PHE A 147 -40.49 5.09 2.45
N SER A 148 -40.82 4.90 1.17
CA SER A 148 -40.15 3.96 0.29
C SER A 148 -38.76 4.48 -0.08
N GLY A 149 -37.74 3.91 0.54
CA GLY A 149 -36.38 3.95 0.02
C GLY A 149 -36.25 2.96 -1.13
N LYS A 150 -35.36 3.24 -2.08
CA LYS A 150 -34.89 2.24 -3.04
C LYS A 150 -33.44 1.91 -2.72
N SER A 151 -33.15 0.64 -2.52
CA SER A 151 -31.78 0.15 -2.40
C SER A 151 -31.32 -0.39 -3.75
N ARG A 152 -30.12 0.00 -4.18
CA ARG A 152 -29.47 -0.53 -5.38
C ARG A 152 -28.35 -1.45 -4.93
N TYR A 153 -28.34 -2.67 -5.43
CA TYR A 153 -27.25 -3.62 -5.17
C TYR A 153 -27.10 -4.63 -6.30
N ILE A 154 -25.91 -5.21 -6.43
CA ILE A 154 -25.68 -6.41 -7.23
C ILE A 154 -26.03 -7.62 -6.36
N PRO A 155 -27.02 -8.41 -6.76
CA PRO A 155 -27.47 -9.57 -5.98
C PRO A 155 -26.40 -10.65 -5.84
N ASN A 156 -26.47 -11.41 -4.74
CA ASN A 156 -25.60 -12.56 -4.46
C ASN A 156 -26.36 -13.90 -4.46
N ASP A 157 -27.50 -13.98 -5.12
CA ASP A 157 -28.35 -15.16 -5.15
C ASP A 157 -28.52 -15.69 -6.58
N ASN A 158 -28.70 -17.02 -6.70
CA ASN A 158 -29.00 -17.70 -7.96
C ASN A 158 -28.06 -17.35 -9.12
N LEU A 159 -26.77 -17.11 -8.83
CA LEU A 159 -25.80 -16.59 -9.81
C LEU A 159 -25.66 -17.46 -11.08
N MET A 160 -25.97 -18.76 -11.00
CA MET A 160 -25.93 -19.66 -12.15
C MET A 160 -27.14 -19.49 -13.09
N TYR A 161 -28.26 -19.00 -12.58
CA TYR A 161 -29.54 -18.93 -13.30
C TYR A 161 -29.92 -17.50 -13.71
N ARG A 162 -29.17 -16.51 -13.24
CA ARG A 162 -29.36 -15.11 -13.63
C ARG A 162 -28.79 -14.86 -15.03
N LYS A 163 -29.46 -13.99 -15.78
CA LYS A 163 -29.09 -13.67 -17.17
C LYS A 163 -27.71 -13.02 -17.22
N GLU A 164 -26.97 -13.35 -18.26
CA GLU A 164 -25.72 -12.67 -18.61
C GLU A 164 -26.03 -11.28 -19.19
N ALA A 165 -25.15 -10.32 -18.92
CA ALA A 165 -25.26 -9.01 -19.56
C ALA A 165 -25.01 -9.13 -21.06
N ALA A 166 -25.50 -8.15 -21.83
CA ALA A 166 -25.34 -8.11 -23.29
C ALA A 166 -23.86 -8.15 -23.74
N ASN A 167 -22.93 -7.80 -22.86
CA ASN A 167 -21.48 -7.82 -23.07
C ASN A 167 -20.84 -9.21 -22.87
N GLY A 168 -21.62 -10.27 -22.58
CA GLY A 168 -21.11 -11.64 -22.37
C GLY A 168 -20.36 -11.83 -21.05
N THR A 169 -20.39 -10.84 -20.16
CA THR A 169 -19.95 -11.03 -18.77
C THR A 169 -21.00 -11.86 -18.03
N THR A 170 -20.58 -12.65 -17.05
CA THR A 170 -21.51 -13.39 -16.17
C THR A 170 -21.63 -12.62 -14.86
N ILE A 171 -22.80 -12.64 -14.23
CA ILE A 171 -22.99 -12.04 -12.89
C ILE A 171 -22.03 -12.61 -11.83
N GLN A 172 -21.51 -13.82 -12.05
CA GLN A 172 -20.50 -14.45 -11.22
C GLN A 172 -19.19 -13.65 -11.17
N ASP A 173 -18.83 -12.99 -12.27
CA ASP A 173 -17.65 -12.12 -12.32
C ASP A 173 -17.93 -10.78 -11.61
N ALA A 174 -19.14 -10.23 -11.77
CA ALA A 174 -19.60 -9.06 -11.04
C ALA A 174 -19.68 -9.29 -9.52
N ASN A 175 -19.76 -10.54 -9.08
CA ASN A 175 -19.76 -10.94 -7.67
C ASN A 175 -18.34 -11.11 -7.08
N LEU A 176 -17.29 -10.96 -7.87
CA LEU A 176 -15.91 -10.97 -7.37
C LEU A 176 -15.52 -9.57 -6.91
N LEU A 177 -15.32 -9.38 -5.61
CA LEU A 177 -14.75 -8.16 -5.08
C LEU A 177 -13.23 -8.18 -5.26
N LYS A 178 -12.72 -7.35 -6.17
CA LYS A 178 -11.29 -7.09 -6.35
C LYS A 178 -10.96 -5.71 -5.83
N VAL A 179 -10.13 -5.65 -4.79
CA VAL A 179 -9.66 -4.38 -4.21
C VAL A 179 -8.17 -4.25 -4.47
N ARG A 180 -7.76 -3.07 -4.94
CA ARG A 180 -6.37 -2.64 -5.06
C ARG A 180 -6.12 -1.55 -4.05
N ILE A 181 -5.08 -1.73 -3.24
CA ILE A 181 -4.66 -0.79 -2.20
C ILE A 181 -3.25 -0.31 -2.55
N THR A 182 -3.08 1.00 -2.59
CA THR A 182 -1.77 1.65 -2.72
C THR A 182 -1.47 2.38 -1.42
N TYR A 183 -0.31 2.10 -0.83
CA TYR A 183 0.12 2.72 0.43
C TYR A 183 1.52 3.31 0.29
N CYS A 184 1.70 4.54 0.75
CA CYS A 184 2.96 5.29 0.72
C CYS A 184 3.80 4.97 1.96
N TYR A 185 4.65 3.95 1.84
CA TYR A 185 5.52 3.47 2.91
C TYR A 185 6.72 4.39 3.13
N ARG A 186 6.98 4.78 4.39
CA ARG A 186 8.16 5.58 4.77
C ARG A 186 9.43 4.72 4.81
N MET A 187 10.45 5.13 4.07
CA MET A 187 11.76 4.47 4.10
C MET A 187 12.57 4.90 5.33
N ALA A 188 13.02 3.92 6.12
CA ALA A 188 13.71 4.17 7.39
C ALA A 188 15.21 4.42 7.23
N VAL A 189 15.88 3.82 6.23
CA VAL A 189 17.33 3.87 6.09
C VAL A 189 17.76 5.23 5.52
N PRO A 190 18.58 6.01 6.24
CA PRO A 190 19.07 7.30 5.75
C PRO A 190 19.96 7.10 4.52
N LEU A 191 20.13 8.16 3.71
CA LEU A 191 20.85 8.16 2.44
C LEU A 191 20.10 7.43 1.31
N LEU A 192 19.75 6.16 1.53
CA LEU A 192 19.00 5.36 0.57
C LEU A 192 17.58 5.83 0.37
N ASN A 193 16.94 6.33 1.43
CA ASN A 193 15.60 6.90 1.34
C ASN A 193 15.52 8.05 0.31
N LYS A 194 16.51 8.94 0.30
CA LYS A 194 16.66 10.03 -0.69
C LYS A 194 16.94 9.50 -2.07
N LEU A 195 17.92 8.61 -2.19
CA LEU A 195 18.35 8.04 -3.47
C LEU A 195 17.20 7.33 -4.18
N ILE A 196 16.50 6.43 -3.47
CA ILE A 196 15.40 5.65 -4.04
C ILE A 196 14.22 6.56 -4.39
N TYR A 197 13.86 7.50 -3.51
CA TYR A 197 12.76 8.43 -3.77
C TYR A 197 13.00 9.26 -5.03
N ASN A 198 14.19 9.84 -5.16
CA ASN A 198 14.57 10.68 -6.29
C ASN A 198 14.81 9.89 -7.58
N LEU A 199 14.81 8.56 -7.54
CA LEU A 199 14.97 7.71 -8.73
C LEU A 199 13.64 7.07 -9.17
N VAL A 200 12.81 6.67 -8.21
CA VAL A 200 11.58 5.90 -8.45
C VAL A 200 10.32 6.74 -8.36
N VAL A 201 10.26 7.68 -7.41
CA VAL A 201 9.03 8.40 -7.06
C VAL A 201 8.99 9.77 -7.71
N ASP A 202 10.12 10.50 -7.64
CA ASP A 202 10.26 11.83 -8.19
C ASP A 202 11.61 11.98 -8.92
N PRO A 203 11.74 11.40 -10.13
CA PRO A 203 12.96 11.53 -10.92
C PRO A 203 13.21 12.99 -11.28
N PRO A 204 14.47 13.46 -11.27
CA PRO A 204 14.78 14.79 -11.77
C PRO A 204 14.49 14.86 -13.28
N THR A 205 13.99 16.00 -13.74
CA THR A 205 13.72 16.26 -15.18
C THR A 205 15.00 16.37 -16.01
N THR A 206 16.13 16.64 -15.37
CA THR A 206 17.45 16.74 -15.99
C THR A 206 18.48 15.97 -15.17
N LEU A 207 19.42 15.29 -15.84
CA LEU A 207 20.53 14.62 -15.18
C LEU A 207 21.54 15.67 -14.70
N VAL A 208 21.36 16.17 -13.48
CA VAL A 208 22.36 17.02 -12.84
C VAL A 208 23.49 16.13 -12.34
N VAL A 209 24.59 16.08 -13.10
CA VAL A 209 25.84 15.48 -12.61
C VAL A 209 26.47 16.48 -11.64
N GLY A 210 26.11 16.33 -10.37
CA GLY A 210 26.70 17.11 -9.29
C GLY A 210 28.22 16.96 -9.24
N SER A 211 28.93 18.04 -8.91
CA SER A 211 30.39 18.00 -8.74
C SER A 211 30.81 17.34 -7.42
N THR A 212 29.86 17.16 -6.50
CA THR A 212 30.05 16.47 -5.23
C THR A 212 29.11 15.27 -5.09
N ALA A 213 29.50 14.26 -4.29
CA ALA A 213 28.63 13.13 -3.98
C ALA A 213 27.32 13.57 -3.29
N ALA A 214 27.36 14.68 -2.55
CA ALA A 214 26.18 15.28 -1.93
C ALA A 214 25.24 15.87 -2.98
N ASP A 215 25.76 16.55 -4.02
CA ASP A 215 24.94 17.07 -5.12
C ASP A 215 24.35 15.95 -5.99
N MET A 216 25.08 14.85 -6.19
CA MET A 216 24.53 13.68 -6.90
C MET A 216 23.39 12.99 -6.11
N LEU A 217 23.35 13.16 -4.79
CA LEU A 217 22.28 12.67 -3.91
C LEU A 217 21.17 13.70 -3.67
N ALA A 218 21.47 14.98 -3.88
CA ALA A 218 20.55 16.11 -3.77
C ALA A 218 19.86 16.37 -5.11
N SER A 219 18.96 15.48 -5.50
CA SER A 219 18.02 15.78 -6.58
C SER A 219 16.91 16.70 -6.05
N GLU A 220 16.63 17.77 -6.81
CA GLU A 220 15.51 18.68 -6.54
C GLU A 220 14.14 18.05 -6.87
N GLY A 221 14.12 16.88 -7.53
CA GLY A 221 12.89 16.22 -7.98
C GLY A 221 12.23 16.96 -9.14
N GLY A 222 10.90 16.81 -9.28
CA GLY A 222 10.07 17.61 -10.19
C GLY A 222 9.75 16.97 -11.54
N GLY A 223 10.14 15.71 -11.79
CA GLY A 223 9.84 14.99 -13.03
C GLY A 223 8.68 14.00 -12.93
N SER A 224 8.11 13.77 -11.75
CA SER A 224 6.98 12.85 -11.61
C SER A 224 5.69 13.41 -12.20
N SER A 225 5.12 12.72 -13.18
CA SER A 225 3.77 12.96 -13.69
C SER A 225 2.67 12.39 -12.77
N SER A 226 3.05 11.50 -11.85
CA SER A 226 2.19 10.90 -10.82
C SER A 226 2.31 11.69 -9.52
N LYS A 227 1.17 12.10 -8.93
CA LYS A 227 1.14 12.78 -7.62
C LYS A 227 1.19 11.83 -6.42
N GLN A 228 1.18 10.52 -6.65
CA GLN A 228 1.04 9.56 -5.55
C GLN A 228 2.36 9.42 -4.79
N CYS A 229 2.31 9.65 -3.48
CA CYS A 229 3.46 9.70 -2.57
C CYS A 229 4.50 10.80 -2.83
N THR A 230 4.21 11.81 -3.67
CA THR A 230 5.16 12.91 -3.97
C THR A 230 5.03 14.13 -3.06
N LYS A 231 3.96 14.22 -2.27
CA LYS A 231 3.81 15.29 -1.28
C LYS A 231 4.83 15.10 -0.16
N LYS A 232 5.84 15.98 -0.13
CA LYS A 232 6.82 16.08 0.96
C LYS A 232 6.19 16.69 2.22
N GLN A 233 5.22 16.00 2.83
CA GLN A 233 4.85 16.32 4.21
C GLN A 233 5.96 15.76 5.13
N ASP A 234 6.57 16.64 5.92
CA ASP A 234 7.52 16.34 7.02
C ASP A 234 8.91 15.78 6.65
N GLY A 235 9.42 16.05 5.43
CA GLY A 235 10.76 15.58 5.04
C GLY A 235 10.91 14.05 5.00
N GLN A 236 9.77 13.34 4.89
CA GLN A 236 9.72 11.89 4.88
C GLN A 236 9.74 11.37 3.45
N TYR A 237 10.74 10.57 3.11
CA TYR A 237 10.82 9.92 1.80
C TYR A 237 9.98 8.64 1.81
N ARG A 238 8.94 8.61 0.97
CA ARG A 238 7.97 7.51 0.89
C ARG A 238 8.00 6.84 -0.47
N ILE A 239 7.76 5.54 -0.52
CA ILE A 239 7.65 4.76 -1.75
C ILE A 239 6.25 4.15 -1.85
N PRO A 240 5.57 4.22 -3.02
CA PRO A 240 4.29 3.55 -3.20
C PRO A 240 4.51 2.04 -3.22
N ILE A 241 3.78 1.34 -2.35
CA ILE A 241 3.62 -0.11 -2.42
C ILE A 241 2.15 -0.42 -2.74
N THR A 242 1.93 -1.24 -3.75
CA THR A 242 0.59 -1.61 -4.22
C THR A 242 0.30 -3.05 -3.85
N SER A 243 -0.95 -3.40 -3.57
CA SER A 243 -1.39 -4.76 -3.27
C SER A 243 -2.81 -4.97 -3.81
N GLU A 244 -3.10 -6.18 -4.29
CA GLU A 244 -4.43 -6.55 -4.79
C GLU A 244 -4.89 -7.84 -4.13
N ALA A 245 -6.18 -7.92 -3.82
CA ALA A 245 -6.81 -9.17 -3.41
C ALA A 245 -8.19 -9.32 -4.05
N ILE A 246 -8.62 -10.57 -4.21
CA ILE A 246 -9.90 -10.95 -4.82
C ILE A 246 -10.62 -11.89 -3.86
N VAL A 247 -11.89 -11.59 -3.55
CA VAL A 247 -12.76 -12.43 -2.71
C VAL A 247 -14.16 -12.48 -3.33
N ARG A 248 -14.81 -13.64 -3.29
CA ARG A 248 -16.23 -13.77 -3.67
C ARG A 248 -17.12 -13.08 -2.64
N MET A 249 -18.04 -12.25 -3.10
CA MET A 249 -19.00 -11.58 -2.22
C MET A 249 -19.84 -12.62 -1.46
N GLN A 250 -20.09 -12.33 -0.18
CA GLN A 250 -20.98 -13.12 0.68
C GLN A 250 -22.32 -12.42 0.90
N THR A 251 -22.35 -11.11 0.70
CA THR A 251 -23.56 -10.28 0.72
C THR A 251 -23.75 -9.56 -0.62
N PRO A 252 -24.95 -9.03 -0.90
CA PRO A 252 -25.16 -8.24 -2.11
C PRO A 252 -24.23 -7.01 -2.11
N PHE A 253 -23.61 -6.72 -3.25
CA PHE A 253 -22.71 -5.56 -3.37
C PHE A 253 -23.54 -4.29 -3.48
N ALA A 254 -23.35 -3.34 -2.57
CA ALA A 254 -24.16 -2.12 -2.44
C ALA A 254 -23.31 -0.83 -2.40
N SER A 255 -22.00 -0.94 -2.64
CA SER A 255 -21.09 0.21 -2.54
C SER A 255 -21.39 1.25 -3.61
N GLN A 256 -21.42 2.52 -3.19
CA GLN A 256 -21.56 3.68 -4.08
C GLN A 256 -20.22 4.39 -4.33
N GLN A 257 -19.13 3.88 -3.72
CA GLN A 257 -17.82 4.49 -3.77
C GLN A 257 -16.76 3.48 -4.22
N TRP A 258 -16.16 3.73 -5.38
CA TRP A 258 -15.11 2.87 -5.96
C TRP A 258 -13.71 3.27 -5.53
N VAL A 259 -13.52 4.51 -5.06
CA VAL A 259 -12.22 5.02 -4.63
C VAL A 259 -12.36 5.60 -3.23
N GLY A 260 -11.63 5.05 -2.28
CA GLY A 260 -11.54 5.52 -0.90
C GLY A 260 -10.15 6.07 -0.59
N PRO A 261 -10.01 6.80 0.53
CA PRO A 261 -8.71 7.07 1.12
C PRO A 261 -8.01 5.75 1.46
#